data_AF-A0AAN7MHE3-F1
#
_entry.id   AF-A0AAN7MHE3-F1
#
_cell.length_a   1.000
_cell.length_b   1.000
_cell.length_c   1.000
_cell.angle_alpha   90.00
_cell.angle_beta   90.00
_cell.angle_gamma   90.00
#
_symmetry.space_group_name_H-M   'P 1'
#
loop_
_entity.id
_entity.type
_entity.pdbx_description
1 polymer ?
#
loop_
_entity_poly.entity_id
_entity_poly.type
_entity_poly.pdbx_seq_one_letter_code
_entity_poly.pdbx_strand_id
1 'polypeptide(L)'
;MEGASPAKAAPEEAVGHADARGALQQEQARVAKLTELQNGERELREELQKAKDDYGMATGAISSLQRQLEIQESQLRRIKSEKEMLQKKLRERENQLQAMSTKFCSLREEQKPEEMMVTIEKENCSLRQVVTEQESKLAEQNKLISELQGTVSQLQAEVLTSRYHIHKQQRAQEAIQSQAETLQHRELQTRVALECITSRFERYRSKIIQATFSTAGSKPPQAEVTDEEVLEAMQKIINERMEFYQMLKQKGVKVPSLYSIDTSTSSPTSAKGRRKSPTR
;
A
#
# COMPACT_ATOMS: atom_id res chain seq x y z
N MET A 1 -147.37 60.43 66.16
CA MET A 1 -147.22 61.88 66.41
C MET A 1 -147.42 62.54 65.06
N GLU A 2 -148.63 63.08 64.85
CA GLU A 2 -148.89 64.54 64.96
C GLU A 2 -148.18 65.27 63.83
N GLY A 3 -148.82 66.08 62.98
CA GLY A 3 -150.17 66.60 62.79
C GLY A 3 -150.07 67.35 61.43
N ALA A 4 -150.98 68.13 60.90
CA ALA A 4 -152.32 68.65 61.17
C ALA A 4 -152.69 69.27 59.80
N SER A 5 -153.86 68.96 59.20
CA SER A 5 -155.05 69.84 59.17
C SER A 5 -154.85 71.28 58.62
N PRO A 6 -155.89 71.94 58.03
CA PRO A 6 -157.12 71.38 57.42
C PRO A 6 -157.71 72.18 56.21
N ALA A 7 -158.84 71.63 55.74
CA ALA A 7 -160.09 72.30 55.32
C ALA A 7 -160.25 72.70 53.83
N LYS A 8 -161.45 72.70 53.22
CA LYS A 8 -162.78 72.05 53.38
C LYS A 8 -163.64 72.64 52.25
N ALA A 9 -164.40 71.81 51.51
CA ALA A 9 -165.75 72.05 50.95
C ALA A 9 -165.96 71.31 49.61
N ALA A 10 -167.17 70.76 49.47
CA ALA A 10 -167.71 70.02 48.32
C ALA A 10 -168.51 70.98 47.37
N PRO A 11 -169.26 70.52 46.35
CA PRO A 11 -169.19 69.30 45.54
C PRO A 11 -169.31 69.55 44.00
N GLU A 12 -169.23 68.42 43.28
CA GLU A 12 -169.98 68.04 42.06
C GLU A 12 -169.57 68.50 40.63
N GLU A 13 -169.05 67.48 39.94
CA GLU A 13 -169.30 67.04 38.55
C GLU A 13 -169.06 67.99 37.36
N ALA A 14 -167.98 67.72 36.62
CA ALA A 14 -168.06 66.93 35.37
C ALA A 14 -166.66 66.56 34.80
N VAL A 15 -166.50 65.26 34.59
CA VAL A 15 -165.55 64.45 33.79
C VAL A 15 -164.69 65.13 32.71
N GLY A 16 -163.38 64.78 32.65
CA GLY A 16 -162.58 64.86 31.41
C GLY A 16 -161.04 64.84 31.52
N HIS A 17 -160.41 63.73 31.07
CA HIS A 17 -159.04 63.58 30.51
C HIS A 17 -157.75 63.87 31.32
N ALA A 18 -157.06 62.81 31.80
CA ALA A 18 -155.60 62.86 32.12
C ALA A 18 -154.84 61.50 32.15
N ASP A 19 -155.28 60.43 31.47
CA ASP A 19 -154.69 59.08 31.60
C ASP A 19 -153.92 58.58 30.34
N ALA A 20 -153.22 59.48 29.65
CA ALA A 20 -152.45 59.16 28.43
C ALA A 20 -150.94 59.45 28.51
N ARG A 21 -150.46 60.17 29.54
CA ARG A 21 -149.04 60.62 29.63
C ARG A 21 -148.07 59.60 30.23
N GLY A 22 -148.52 58.75 31.16
CA GLY A 22 -147.67 57.76 31.84
C GLY A 22 -147.31 56.55 30.97
N ALA A 23 -148.26 56.04 30.18
CA ALA A 23 -148.03 54.94 29.25
C ALA A 23 -147.08 55.33 28.09
N LEU A 24 -147.16 56.56 27.60
CA LEU A 24 -146.25 57.10 26.59
C LEU A 24 -144.80 57.24 27.10
N GLN A 25 -144.59 57.61 28.37
CA GLN A 25 -143.23 57.71 28.95
C GLN A 25 -142.59 56.34 29.20
N GLN A 26 -143.36 55.33 29.62
CA GLN A 26 -142.84 53.98 29.82
C GLN A 26 -142.56 53.27 28.49
N GLU A 27 -143.38 53.52 27.47
CA GLU A 27 -143.14 53.06 26.09
C GLU A 27 -141.93 53.76 25.47
N GLN A 28 -141.78 55.08 25.66
CA GLN A 28 -140.59 55.83 25.22
C GLN A 28 -139.31 55.37 25.91
N ALA A 29 -139.36 55.04 27.20
CA ALA A 29 -138.20 54.48 27.92
C ALA A 29 -137.85 53.06 27.45
N ARG A 30 -138.86 52.23 27.13
CA ARG A 30 -138.65 50.90 26.52
C ARG A 30 -138.09 51.00 25.11
N VAL A 31 -138.61 51.92 24.30
CA VAL A 31 -138.09 52.22 22.96
C VAL A 31 -136.67 52.73 23.06
N ALA A 32 -136.36 53.69 23.93
CA ALA A 32 -134.99 54.18 24.15
C ALA A 32 -134.03 53.05 24.56
N LYS A 33 -134.44 52.18 25.48
CA LYS A 33 -133.65 51.01 25.91
C LYS A 33 -133.47 49.97 24.80
N LEU A 34 -134.50 49.73 23.97
CA LEU A 34 -134.39 48.92 22.75
C LEU A 34 -133.45 49.56 21.73
N THR A 35 -133.46 50.88 21.61
CA THR A 35 -132.60 51.63 20.69
C THR A 35 -131.14 51.59 21.14
N GLU A 36 -130.89 51.73 22.45
CA GLU A 36 -129.55 51.56 23.06
C GLU A 36 -129.04 50.12 22.90
N LEU A 37 -129.89 49.12 23.13
CA LEU A 37 -129.52 47.71 22.92
C LEU A 37 -129.26 47.40 21.43
N GLN A 38 -130.02 47.99 20.51
CA GLN A 38 -129.77 47.87 19.06
C GLN A 38 -128.48 48.56 18.63
N ASN A 39 -128.17 49.73 19.19
CA ASN A 39 -126.92 50.43 18.93
C ASN A 39 -125.72 49.65 19.49
N GLY A 40 -125.83 49.12 20.72
CA GLY A 40 -124.80 48.24 21.30
C GLY A 40 -124.62 46.92 20.53
N GLU A 41 -125.70 46.32 20.02
CA GLU A 41 -125.61 45.14 19.16
C GLU A 41 -124.92 45.47 17.81
N ARG A 42 -125.17 46.65 17.25
CA ARG A 42 -124.51 47.14 16.04
C ARG A 42 -123.01 47.35 16.27
N GLU A 43 -122.65 48.06 17.35
CA GLU A 43 -121.26 48.29 17.74
C GLU A 43 -120.51 46.97 17.98
N LEU A 44 -121.12 46.04 18.71
CA LEU A 44 -120.56 44.70 18.92
C LEU A 44 -120.35 43.92 17.61
N ARG A 45 -121.26 44.06 16.63
CA ARG A 45 -121.09 43.45 15.30
C ARG A 45 -119.96 44.10 14.51
N GLU A 46 -119.80 45.41 14.59
CA GLU A 46 -118.70 46.14 13.95
C GLU A 46 -117.34 45.79 14.57
N GLU A 47 -117.26 45.74 15.90
CA GLU A 47 -116.06 45.29 16.61
C GLU A 47 -115.73 43.82 16.31
N LEU A 48 -116.74 42.95 16.27
CA LEU A 48 -116.57 41.55 15.87
C LEU A 48 -116.06 41.44 14.43
N GLN A 49 -116.55 42.27 13.51
CA GLN A 49 -116.09 42.28 12.12
C GLN A 49 -114.64 42.78 12.02
N LYS A 50 -114.30 43.86 12.72
CA LYS A 50 -112.94 44.37 12.81
C LYS A 50 -111.98 43.32 13.38
N ALA A 51 -112.35 42.67 14.48
CA ALA A 51 -111.55 41.61 15.09
C ALA A 51 -111.35 40.41 14.15
N LYS A 52 -112.36 40.07 13.32
CA LYS A 52 -112.23 39.03 12.28
C LYS A 52 -111.27 39.44 11.17
N ASP A 53 -111.34 40.69 10.71
CA ASP A 53 -110.45 41.22 9.67
C ASP A 53 -109.00 41.28 10.18
N ASP A 54 -108.80 41.77 11.41
CA ASP A 54 -107.50 41.79 12.09
C ASP A 54 -106.94 40.36 12.28
N TYR A 55 -107.79 39.40 12.68
CA TYR A 55 -107.42 37.99 12.78
C TYR A 55 -107.04 37.39 11.42
N GLY A 56 -107.78 37.73 10.36
CA GLY A 56 -107.48 37.33 8.98
C GLY A 56 -106.12 37.86 8.51
N MET A 57 -105.84 39.14 8.78
CA MET A 57 -104.55 39.77 8.48
C MET A 57 -103.40 39.15 9.27
N ALA A 58 -103.58 38.94 10.58
CA ALA A 58 -102.57 38.30 11.43
C ALA A 58 -102.28 36.88 10.96
N THR A 59 -103.32 36.11 10.62
CA THR A 59 -103.18 34.75 10.08
C THR A 59 -102.41 34.77 8.76
N GLY A 60 -102.73 35.69 7.84
CA GLY A 60 -102.00 35.84 6.57
C GLY A 60 -100.53 36.24 6.75
N ALA A 61 -100.24 37.15 7.69
CA ALA A 61 -98.88 37.54 8.04
C ALA A 61 -98.09 36.38 8.64
N ILE A 62 -98.71 35.59 9.53
CA ILE A 62 -98.11 34.37 10.10
C ILE A 62 -97.80 33.36 8.99
N SER A 63 -98.73 33.09 8.07
CA SER A 63 -98.50 32.18 6.95
C SER A 63 -97.39 32.66 6.01
N SER A 64 -97.29 33.97 5.75
CA SER A 64 -96.20 34.54 4.93
C SER A 64 -94.83 34.41 5.61
N LEU A 65 -94.75 34.73 6.90
CA LEU A 65 -93.52 34.59 7.69
C LEU A 65 -93.10 33.12 7.83
N GLN A 66 -94.04 32.19 8.03
CA GLN A 66 -93.75 30.75 8.04
C GLN A 66 -93.15 30.29 6.72
N ARG A 67 -93.75 30.69 5.58
CA ARG A 67 -93.19 30.38 4.25
C ARG A 67 -91.77 30.95 4.07
N GLN A 68 -91.53 32.18 4.53
CA GLN A 68 -90.21 32.80 4.45
C GLN A 68 -89.18 32.08 5.33
N LEU A 69 -89.58 31.64 6.54
CA LEU A 69 -88.76 30.85 7.44
C LEU A 69 -88.37 29.52 6.78
N GLU A 70 -89.32 28.79 6.18
CA GLU A 70 -89.06 27.53 5.48
C GLU A 70 -88.05 27.71 4.33
N ILE A 71 -88.17 28.80 3.55
CA ILE A 71 -87.21 29.13 2.48
C ILE A 71 -85.82 29.35 3.06
N GLN A 72 -85.69 30.15 4.12
CA GLN A 72 -84.42 30.42 4.78
C GLN A 72 -83.81 29.17 5.41
N GLU A 73 -84.61 28.31 6.03
CA GLU A 73 -84.17 27.03 6.58
C GLU A 73 -83.66 26.09 5.49
N SER A 74 -84.31 26.06 4.33
CA SER A 74 -83.85 25.28 3.17
C SER A 74 -82.51 25.79 2.64
N GLN A 75 -82.32 27.11 2.57
CA GLN A 75 -81.07 27.74 2.16
C GLN A 75 -79.96 27.46 3.19
N LEU A 76 -80.26 27.57 4.48
CA LEU A 76 -79.33 27.25 5.56
C LEU A 76 -78.89 25.77 5.48
N ARG A 77 -79.82 24.84 5.22
CA ARG A 77 -79.50 23.42 5.02
C ARG A 77 -78.57 23.20 3.82
N ARG A 78 -78.82 23.87 2.69
CA ARG A 78 -77.94 23.81 1.50
C ARG A 78 -76.54 24.34 1.80
N ILE A 79 -76.42 25.53 2.37
CA ILE A 79 -75.13 26.15 2.71
C ILE A 79 -74.35 25.29 3.71
N LYS A 80 -75.02 24.70 4.71
CA LYS A 80 -74.39 23.76 5.65
C LYS A 80 -73.80 22.55 4.92
N SER A 81 -74.55 21.94 4.00
CA SER A 81 -74.07 20.80 3.22
C SER A 81 -72.89 21.16 2.31
N GLU A 82 -72.91 22.36 1.70
CA GLU A 82 -71.80 22.86 0.88
C GLU A 82 -70.54 23.10 1.72
N LYS A 83 -70.70 23.72 2.90
CA LYS A 83 -69.60 23.92 3.85
C LYS A 83 -68.97 22.59 4.26
N GLU A 84 -69.76 21.58 4.60
CA GLU A 84 -69.28 20.25 4.97
C GLU A 84 -68.52 19.58 3.81
N MET A 85 -69.05 19.69 2.58
CA MET A 85 -68.40 19.18 1.38
C MET A 85 -67.07 19.89 1.08
N LEU A 86 -67.01 21.21 1.20
CA LEU A 86 -65.78 21.99 1.05
C LEU A 86 -64.76 21.66 2.14
N GLN A 87 -65.18 21.52 3.39
CA GLN A 87 -64.31 21.08 4.49
C GLN A 87 -63.76 19.67 4.26
N LYS A 88 -64.54 18.77 3.67
CA LYS A 88 -64.06 17.44 3.29
C LYS A 88 -63.00 17.52 2.18
N LYS A 89 -63.24 18.33 1.14
CA LYS A 89 -62.26 18.56 0.06
C LYS A 89 -60.98 19.20 0.58
N LEU A 90 -61.07 20.16 1.50
CA LEU A 90 -59.89 20.79 2.11
C LEU A 90 -59.03 19.76 2.84
N ARG A 91 -59.64 18.95 3.71
CA ARG A 91 -58.95 17.86 4.43
C ARG A 91 -58.31 16.85 3.48
N GLU A 92 -59.00 16.50 2.40
CA GLU A 92 -58.45 15.59 1.40
C GLU A 92 -57.24 16.20 0.67
N ARG A 93 -57.27 17.50 0.36
CA ARG A 93 -56.13 18.22 -0.24
C ARG A 93 -54.97 18.38 0.73
N GLU A 94 -55.23 18.65 2.01
CA GLU A 94 -54.22 18.67 3.07
C GLU A 94 -53.53 17.31 3.19
N ASN A 95 -54.31 16.22 3.22
CA ASN A 95 -53.76 14.87 3.24
C ASN A 95 -52.92 14.56 1.99
N GLN A 96 -53.36 14.99 0.81
CA GLN A 96 -52.60 14.82 -0.43
C GLN A 96 -51.28 15.60 -0.41
N LEU A 97 -51.30 16.86 0.05
CA LEU A 97 -50.10 17.69 0.20
C LEU A 97 -49.13 17.07 1.19
N GLN A 98 -49.62 16.60 2.33
CA GLN A 98 -48.79 15.92 3.34
C GLN A 98 -48.15 14.65 2.76
N ALA A 99 -48.93 13.83 2.05
CA ALA A 99 -48.43 12.62 1.40
C ALA A 99 -47.37 12.94 0.34
N MET A 100 -47.56 14.00 -0.47
CA MET A 100 -46.55 14.45 -1.42
C MET A 100 -45.30 14.95 -0.70
N SER A 101 -45.43 15.73 0.37
CA SER A 101 -44.29 16.22 1.16
C SER A 101 -43.46 15.06 1.70
N THR A 102 -44.10 14.03 2.28
CA THR A 102 -43.40 12.83 2.76
C THR A 102 -42.67 12.12 1.63
N LYS A 103 -43.28 11.98 0.45
CA LYS A 103 -42.64 11.38 -0.73
C LYS A 103 -41.43 12.18 -1.22
N PHE A 104 -41.50 13.51 -1.23
CA PHE A 104 -40.35 14.35 -1.60
C PHE A 104 -39.23 14.26 -0.57
N CYS A 105 -39.55 14.16 0.72
CA CYS A 105 -38.56 13.92 1.77
C CYS A 105 -37.86 12.57 1.58
N SER A 106 -38.62 11.48 1.39
CA SER A 106 -38.04 10.14 1.22
C SER A 106 -37.16 10.04 -0.03
N LEU A 107 -37.61 10.58 -1.18
CA LEU A 107 -36.82 10.57 -2.42
C LEU A 107 -35.51 11.34 -2.27
N ARG A 108 -35.54 12.50 -1.58
CA ARG A 108 -34.32 13.27 -1.30
C ARG A 108 -33.38 12.51 -0.37
N GLU A 109 -33.92 11.81 0.63
CA GLU A 109 -33.12 11.03 1.57
C GLU A 109 -32.54 9.77 0.93
N GLU A 110 -33.24 9.11 0.01
CA GLU A 110 -32.75 7.96 -0.78
C GLU A 110 -31.68 8.36 -1.80
N GLN A 111 -31.76 9.57 -2.37
CA GLN A 111 -30.75 10.06 -3.32
C GLN A 111 -29.38 10.31 -2.67
N LYS A 112 -29.34 10.75 -1.41
CA LYS A 112 -28.09 11.02 -0.67
C LYS A 112 -27.16 9.81 -0.52
N PRO A 113 -27.61 8.62 -0.04
CA PRO A 113 -26.76 7.46 0.08
C PRO A 113 -26.33 6.93 -1.30
N GLU A 114 -27.15 7.08 -2.34
CA GLU A 114 -26.78 6.73 -3.72
C GLU A 114 -25.61 7.59 -4.22
N GLU A 115 -25.69 8.92 -4.05
CA GLU A 115 -24.59 9.83 -4.40
C GLU A 115 -23.32 9.51 -3.60
N MET A 116 -23.47 9.22 -2.31
CA MET A 116 -22.36 8.81 -1.46
C MET A 116 -21.75 7.48 -1.93
N MET A 117 -22.57 6.49 -2.30
CA MET A 117 -22.12 5.20 -2.83
C MET A 117 -21.30 5.39 -4.10
N VAL A 118 -21.75 6.24 -5.03
CA VAL A 118 -20.99 6.56 -6.25
C VAL A 118 -19.63 7.19 -5.94
N THR A 119 -19.55 8.07 -4.93
CA THR A 119 -18.25 8.64 -4.52
C THR A 119 -17.31 7.59 -3.93
N ILE A 120 -17.83 6.72 -3.05
CA ILE A 120 -17.06 5.64 -2.43
C ILE A 120 -16.57 4.65 -3.50
N GLU A 121 -17.42 4.28 -4.47
CA GLU A 121 -17.04 3.38 -5.57
C GLU A 121 -15.92 3.96 -6.43
N LYS A 122 -15.99 5.25 -6.76
CA LYS A 122 -14.92 5.94 -7.50
C LYS A 122 -13.60 5.92 -6.72
N GLU A 123 -13.63 6.26 -5.43
CA GLU A 123 -12.45 6.19 -4.56
C GLU A 123 -11.91 4.77 -4.45
N ASN A 124 -12.79 3.76 -4.32
CA ASN A 124 -12.38 2.35 -4.27
C ASN A 124 -11.68 1.91 -5.55
N CYS A 125 -12.20 2.31 -6.72
CA CYS A 125 -11.58 2.06 -8.01
C CYS A 125 -10.20 2.72 -8.12
N SER A 126 -10.07 3.99 -7.73
CA SER A 126 -8.78 4.69 -7.72
C SER A 126 -7.77 4.05 -6.76
N LEU A 127 -8.20 3.66 -5.56
CA LEU A 127 -7.34 2.97 -4.59
C LEU A 127 -6.87 1.62 -5.13
N ARG A 128 -7.76 0.83 -5.76
CA ARG A 128 -7.38 -0.44 -6.40
C ARG A 128 -6.36 -0.23 -7.50
N GLN A 129 -6.52 0.80 -8.33
CA GLN A 129 -5.54 1.13 -9.36
C GLN A 129 -4.17 1.44 -8.76
N VAL A 130 -4.11 2.28 -7.72
CA VAL A 130 -2.85 2.59 -7.02
C VAL A 130 -2.22 1.35 -6.40
N VAL A 131 -3.00 0.49 -5.76
CA VAL A 131 -2.52 -0.78 -5.21
C VAL A 131 -1.90 -1.65 -6.31
N THR A 132 -2.59 -1.83 -7.44
CA THR A 132 -2.04 -2.64 -8.55
C THR A 132 -0.76 -2.06 -9.15
N GLU A 133 -0.64 -0.72 -9.23
CA GLU A 133 0.57 -0.06 -9.70
C GLU A 133 1.74 -0.24 -8.71
N GLN A 134 1.46 -0.14 -7.41
CA GLN A 134 2.46 -0.36 -6.36
C GLN A 134 2.91 -1.83 -6.33
N GLU A 135 2.00 -2.78 -6.47
CA GLU A 135 2.31 -4.21 -6.56
C GLU A 135 3.21 -4.50 -7.78
N SER A 136 2.92 -3.91 -8.93
CA SER A 136 3.76 -4.02 -10.13
C SER A 136 5.18 -3.47 -9.89
N LYS A 137 5.29 -2.26 -9.32
CA LYS A 137 6.60 -1.65 -8.99
C LYS A 137 7.38 -2.49 -7.99
N LEU A 138 6.71 -3.06 -6.99
CA LEU A 138 7.32 -3.93 -6.00
C LEU A 138 7.82 -5.24 -6.63
N ALA A 139 7.06 -5.81 -7.57
CA ALA A 139 7.48 -6.99 -8.32
C ALA A 139 8.74 -6.71 -9.19
N GLU A 140 8.78 -5.56 -9.86
CA GLU A 140 9.97 -5.12 -10.64
C GLU A 140 11.19 -4.94 -9.74
N GLN A 141 11.04 -4.30 -8.59
CA GLN A 141 12.13 -4.14 -7.62
C GLN A 141 12.64 -5.48 -7.08
N ASN A 142 11.74 -6.41 -6.75
CA ASN A 142 12.12 -7.75 -6.30
C ASN A 142 12.87 -8.53 -7.38
N LYS A 143 12.48 -8.37 -8.65
CA LYS A 143 13.20 -8.95 -9.78
C LYS A 143 14.63 -8.39 -9.87
N LEU A 144 14.77 -7.06 -9.79
CA LEU A 144 16.09 -6.41 -9.79
C LEU A 144 16.96 -6.86 -8.61
N ILE A 145 16.39 -6.97 -7.41
CA ILE A 145 17.09 -7.48 -6.23
C ILE A 145 17.59 -8.91 -6.48
N SER A 146 16.75 -9.78 -7.06
CA SER A 146 17.12 -11.16 -7.38
C SER A 146 18.25 -11.23 -8.42
N GLU A 147 18.18 -10.40 -9.46
CA GLU A 147 19.22 -10.28 -10.48
C GLU A 147 20.55 -9.82 -9.84
N LEU A 148 20.52 -8.77 -9.01
CA LEU A 148 21.70 -8.27 -8.30
C LEU A 148 22.27 -9.32 -7.34
N GLN A 149 21.44 -10.03 -6.57
CA GLN A 149 21.90 -11.13 -5.71
C GLN A 149 22.57 -12.25 -6.53
N GLY A 150 22.03 -12.56 -7.71
CA GLY A 150 22.65 -13.50 -8.65
C GLY A 150 24.05 -13.03 -9.08
N THR A 151 24.18 -11.77 -9.52
CA THR A 151 25.48 -11.21 -9.93
C THR A 151 26.50 -11.17 -8.79
N VAL A 152 26.07 -10.82 -7.57
CA VAL A 152 26.93 -10.83 -6.38
C VAL A 152 27.43 -12.24 -6.10
N SER A 153 26.56 -13.24 -6.18
CA SER A 153 26.92 -14.64 -5.95
C SER A 153 27.93 -15.13 -7.00
N GLN A 154 27.73 -14.77 -8.27
CA GLN A 154 28.66 -15.09 -9.36
C GLN A 154 30.03 -14.45 -9.13
N LEU A 155 30.07 -13.15 -8.86
CA LEU A 155 31.32 -12.42 -8.62
C LEU A 155 32.07 -12.97 -7.41
N GLN A 156 31.36 -13.35 -6.34
CA GLN A 156 31.98 -13.99 -5.18
C GLN A 156 32.63 -15.33 -5.54
N ALA A 157 31.98 -16.16 -6.36
CA ALA A 157 32.54 -17.41 -6.84
C ALA A 157 33.78 -17.21 -7.73
N GLU A 158 33.74 -16.20 -8.61
CA GLU A 158 34.88 -15.82 -9.46
C GLU A 158 36.07 -15.33 -8.62
N VAL A 159 35.84 -14.50 -7.61
CA VAL A 159 36.90 -14.02 -6.69
C VAL A 159 37.54 -15.18 -5.92
N LEU A 160 36.75 -16.13 -5.40
CA LEU A 160 37.27 -17.31 -4.71
C LEU A 160 38.13 -18.17 -5.63
N THR A 161 37.67 -18.39 -6.86
CA THR A 161 38.38 -19.17 -7.87
C THR A 161 39.68 -18.50 -8.28
N SER A 162 39.65 -17.19 -8.54
CA SER A 162 40.85 -16.39 -8.85
C SER A 162 41.86 -16.45 -7.70
N ARG A 163 41.41 -16.28 -6.45
CA ARG A 163 42.28 -16.36 -5.27
C ARG A 163 42.94 -17.73 -5.13
N TYR A 164 42.21 -18.81 -5.42
CA TYR A 164 42.76 -20.16 -5.45
C TYR A 164 43.86 -20.31 -6.52
N HIS A 165 43.63 -19.80 -7.73
CA HIS A 165 44.62 -19.83 -8.81
C HIS A 165 45.88 -19.03 -8.48
N ILE A 166 45.73 -17.82 -7.91
CA ILE A 166 46.86 -16.99 -7.47
C ILE A 166 47.71 -17.74 -6.44
N HIS A 167 47.10 -18.34 -5.41
CA HIS A 167 47.85 -19.11 -4.42
C HIS A 167 48.54 -20.34 -5.01
N LYS A 168 47.88 -21.05 -5.94
CA LYS A 168 48.48 -22.19 -6.61
C LYS A 168 49.69 -21.77 -7.45
N GLN A 169 49.59 -20.67 -8.18
CA GLN A 169 50.67 -20.12 -8.98
C GLN A 169 51.84 -19.64 -8.10
N GLN A 170 51.54 -18.97 -6.99
CA GLN A 170 52.55 -18.50 -6.04
C GLN A 170 53.38 -19.66 -5.48
N ARG A 171 52.74 -20.76 -5.05
CA ARG A 171 53.47 -21.95 -4.57
C ARG A 171 54.36 -22.58 -5.64
N ALA A 172 53.87 -22.63 -6.89
CA ALA A 172 54.66 -23.14 -7.99
C ALA A 172 55.88 -22.25 -8.27
N GLN A 173 55.71 -20.92 -8.20
CA GLN A 173 56.80 -19.96 -8.35
C GLN A 173 57.83 -20.09 -7.23
N GLU A 174 57.40 -20.20 -5.97
CA GLU A 174 58.29 -20.42 -4.82
C GLU A 174 59.11 -21.71 -4.96
N ALA A 175 58.48 -22.80 -5.43
CA ALA A 175 59.15 -24.07 -5.67
C ALA A 175 60.23 -23.96 -6.78
N ILE A 176 59.91 -23.29 -7.88
CA ILE A 176 60.87 -23.05 -8.97
C ILE A 176 62.03 -22.18 -8.48
N GLN A 177 61.74 -21.13 -7.71
CA GLN A 177 62.75 -20.24 -7.16
C GLN A 177 63.72 -20.97 -6.22
N SER A 178 63.20 -21.78 -5.30
CA SER A 178 64.03 -22.60 -4.40
C SER A 178 64.91 -23.61 -5.18
N GLN A 179 64.37 -24.21 -6.23
CA GLN A 179 65.13 -25.09 -7.10
C GLN A 179 66.25 -24.34 -7.84
N ALA A 180 65.97 -23.13 -8.35
CA ALA A 180 66.96 -22.30 -9.02
C ALA A 180 68.10 -21.90 -8.09
N GLU A 181 67.81 -21.48 -6.85
CA GLU A 181 68.82 -21.17 -5.83
C GLU A 181 69.71 -22.38 -5.52
N THR A 182 69.11 -23.56 -5.39
CA THR A 182 69.83 -24.82 -5.16
C THR A 182 70.76 -25.15 -6.33
N LEU A 183 70.27 -24.99 -7.57
CA LEU A 183 71.08 -25.20 -8.77
C LEU A 183 72.24 -24.22 -8.87
N GLN A 184 72.01 -22.94 -8.55
CA GLN A 184 73.05 -21.90 -8.55
C GLN A 184 74.17 -22.21 -7.53
N HIS A 185 73.81 -22.65 -6.31
CA HIS A 185 74.81 -23.06 -5.32
C HIS A 185 75.63 -24.26 -5.77
N ARG A 186 74.97 -25.27 -6.37
CA ARG A 186 75.65 -26.45 -6.91
C ARG A 186 76.58 -26.09 -8.08
N GLU A 187 76.13 -25.21 -8.96
CA GLU A 187 76.93 -24.70 -10.08
C GLU A 187 78.20 -24.01 -9.57
N LEU A 188 78.07 -23.09 -8.61
CA LEU A 188 79.21 -22.39 -8.00
C LEU A 188 80.18 -23.37 -7.34
N GLN A 189 79.68 -24.33 -6.56
CA GLN A 189 80.52 -25.35 -5.93
C GLN A 189 81.30 -26.16 -6.97
N THR A 190 80.65 -26.54 -8.07
CA THR A 190 81.29 -27.28 -9.17
C THR A 190 82.35 -26.43 -9.87
N ARG A 191 82.08 -25.14 -10.07
CA ARG A 191 83.03 -24.19 -10.66
C ARG A 191 84.30 -24.04 -9.82
N VAL A 192 84.16 -23.86 -8.51
CA VAL A 192 85.30 -23.77 -7.57
C VAL A 192 86.11 -25.07 -7.56
N ALA A 193 85.45 -26.23 -7.56
CA ALA A 193 86.14 -27.51 -7.64
C ALA A 193 86.94 -27.67 -8.94
N LEU A 194 86.35 -27.24 -10.07
CA LEU A 194 87.02 -27.23 -11.37
C LEU A 194 88.25 -26.31 -11.36
N GLU A 195 88.14 -25.07 -10.88
CA GLU A 195 89.27 -24.14 -10.76
C GLU A 195 90.42 -24.69 -9.89
N CYS A 196 90.08 -25.35 -8.78
CA CYS A 196 91.06 -26.01 -7.90
C CYS A 196 91.79 -27.16 -8.61
N ILE A 197 91.06 -28.00 -9.34
CA ILE A 197 91.63 -29.12 -10.10
C ILE A 197 92.52 -28.58 -11.22
N THR A 198 92.04 -27.61 -12.02
CA THR A 198 92.82 -26.96 -13.08
C THR A 198 94.12 -26.38 -12.53
N SER A 199 94.07 -25.63 -11.43
CA SER A 199 95.26 -25.06 -10.80
C SER A 199 96.27 -26.12 -10.34
N ARG A 200 95.78 -27.27 -9.85
CA ARG A 200 96.63 -28.40 -9.47
C ARG A 200 97.25 -29.09 -10.70
N PHE A 201 96.49 -29.26 -11.78
CA PHE A 201 97.00 -29.78 -13.05
C PHE A 201 98.08 -28.87 -13.63
N GLU A 202 97.86 -27.55 -13.66
CA GLU A 202 98.86 -26.59 -14.12
C GLU A 202 100.16 -26.64 -13.31
N ARG A 203 100.06 -26.86 -11.99
CA ARG A 203 101.24 -27.06 -11.14
C ARG A 203 101.99 -28.36 -11.50
N TYR A 204 101.28 -29.46 -11.73
CA TYR A 204 101.92 -30.72 -12.15
C TYR A 204 102.56 -30.58 -13.54
N ARG A 205 101.84 -29.98 -14.48
CA ARG A 205 102.33 -29.65 -15.81
C ARG A 205 103.62 -28.83 -15.76
N SER A 206 103.64 -27.76 -14.97
CA SER A 206 104.83 -26.94 -14.74
C SER A 206 106.00 -27.75 -14.18
N LYS A 207 105.76 -28.68 -13.24
CA LYS A 207 106.81 -29.56 -12.71
C LYS A 207 107.35 -30.52 -13.77
N ILE A 208 106.50 -31.07 -14.63
CA ILE A 208 106.91 -31.96 -15.72
C ILE A 208 107.76 -31.18 -16.73
N ILE A 209 107.30 -29.99 -17.15
CA ILE A 209 108.06 -29.09 -18.03
C ILE A 209 109.43 -28.79 -17.40
N GLN A 210 109.46 -28.37 -16.13
CA GLN A 210 110.70 -28.07 -15.42
C GLN A 210 111.63 -29.29 -15.38
N ALA A 211 111.12 -30.47 -15.02
CA ALA A 211 111.92 -31.70 -14.95
C ALA A 211 112.49 -32.12 -16.33
N THR A 212 111.73 -31.89 -17.40
CA THR A 212 112.12 -32.23 -18.78
C THR A 212 113.18 -31.28 -19.31
N PHE A 213 113.01 -29.97 -19.13
CA PHE A 213 113.90 -28.96 -19.70
C PHE A 213 115.04 -28.50 -18.78
N SER A 214 115.13 -29.04 -17.56
CA SER A 214 116.27 -28.81 -16.66
C SER A 214 117.31 -29.95 -16.71
N THR A 215 117.13 -30.96 -17.57
CA THR A 215 118.13 -32.03 -17.75
C THR A 215 119.38 -31.51 -18.45
N ALA A 216 120.56 -31.94 -18.00
CA ALA A 216 121.83 -31.52 -18.62
C ALA A 216 121.85 -31.84 -20.13
N GLY A 217 122.00 -30.80 -20.95
CA GLY A 217 122.01 -30.90 -22.42
C GLY A 217 120.71 -30.49 -23.11
N SER A 218 119.59 -30.32 -22.40
CA SER A 218 118.36 -29.78 -23.00
C SER A 218 118.35 -28.24 -23.03
N LYS A 219 117.83 -27.67 -24.12
CA LYS A 219 117.68 -26.21 -24.24
C LYS A 219 116.41 -25.77 -23.50
N PRO A 220 116.46 -24.71 -22.68
CA PRO A 220 115.26 -24.22 -22.03
C PRO A 220 114.28 -23.66 -23.08
N PRO A 221 112.97 -23.92 -22.91
CA PRO A 221 111.96 -23.43 -23.83
C PRO A 221 111.86 -21.90 -23.77
N GLN A 222 111.72 -21.26 -24.93
CA GLN A 222 111.68 -19.79 -25.08
C GLN A 222 110.25 -19.22 -25.20
N ALA A 223 109.24 -20.08 -25.32
CA ALA A 223 107.83 -19.72 -25.46
C ALA A 223 106.93 -20.72 -24.69
N GLU A 224 105.62 -20.51 -24.74
CA GLU A 224 104.64 -21.45 -24.18
C GLU A 224 104.79 -22.81 -24.86
N VAL A 225 105.20 -23.82 -24.08
CA VAL A 225 105.45 -25.18 -24.56
C VAL A 225 104.13 -25.93 -24.62
N THR A 226 103.86 -26.63 -25.70
CA THR A 226 102.69 -27.50 -25.83
C THR A 226 102.94 -28.86 -25.19
N ASP A 227 101.88 -29.56 -24.76
CA ASP A 227 102.04 -30.87 -24.09
C ASP A 227 102.72 -31.90 -25.01
N GLU A 228 102.49 -31.81 -26.32
CA GLU A 228 103.13 -32.66 -27.32
C GLU A 228 104.64 -32.42 -27.39
N GLU A 229 105.08 -31.15 -27.39
CA GLU A 229 106.50 -30.80 -27.38
C GLU A 229 107.21 -31.27 -26.10
N VAL A 230 106.52 -31.24 -24.96
CA VAL A 230 107.04 -31.79 -23.69
C VAL A 230 107.25 -33.29 -23.82
N LEU A 231 106.27 -34.01 -24.36
CA LEU A 231 106.33 -35.46 -24.55
C LEU A 231 107.44 -35.85 -25.52
N GLU A 232 107.59 -35.13 -26.64
CA GLU A 232 108.66 -35.37 -27.60
C GLU A 232 110.04 -35.15 -26.97
N ALA A 233 110.21 -34.07 -26.18
CA ALA A 233 111.44 -33.82 -25.44
C ALA A 233 111.74 -34.90 -24.39
N MET A 234 110.73 -35.36 -23.64
CA MET A 234 110.88 -36.47 -22.70
C MET A 234 111.30 -37.75 -23.42
N GLN A 235 110.67 -38.09 -24.55
CA GLN A 235 111.01 -39.27 -25.34
C GLN A 235 112.44 -39.19 -25.89
N LYS A 236 112.86 -38.01 -26.33
CA LYS A 236 114.24 -37.76 -26.75
C LYS A 236 115.24 -38.02 -25.63
N ILE A 237 114.99 -37.49 -24.42
CA ILE A 237 115.85 -37.74 -23.25
C ILE A 237 115.93 -39.23 -22.92
N ILE A 238 114.81 -39.95 -22.99
CA ILE A 238 114.77 -41.40 -22.76
C ILE A 238 115.62 -42.13 -23.81
N ASN A 239 115.44 -41.82 -25.10
CA ASN A 239 116.19 -42.44 -26.19
C ASN A 239 117.70 -42.18 -26.05
N GLU A 240 118.11 -40.93 -25.79
CA GLU A 240 119.51 -40.55 -25.56
C GLU A 240 120.13 -41.32 -24.38
N ARG A 241 119.42 -41.43 -23.26
CA ARG A 241 119.88 -42.21 -22.09
C ARG A 241 119.98 -43.70 -22.40
N MET A 242 119.05 -44.25 -23.18
CA MET A 242 119.07 -45.65 -23.61
C MET A 242 120.25 -45.94 -24.53
N GLU A 243 120.54 -45.06 -25.48
CA GLU A 243 121.70 -45.13 -26.35
C GLU A 243 123.01 -45.06 -25.55
N PHE A 244 123.12 -44.12 -24.61
CA PHE A 244 124.28 -44.00 -23.73
C PHE A 244 124.49 -45.24 -22.85
N TYR A 245 123.41 -45.81 -22.30
CA TYR A 245 123.46 -47.06 -21.55
C TYR A 245 123.98 -48.22 -22.41
N GLN A 246 123.51 -48.35 -23.64
CA GLN A 246 124.00 -49.38 -24.57
C GLN A 246 125.48 -49.18 -24.89
N MET A 247 125.92 -47.93 -25.07
CA MET A 247 127.32 -47.60 -25.28
C MET A 247 128.21 -48.02 -24.10
N LEU A 248 127.78 -47.76 -22.87
CA LEU A 248 128.50 -48.20 -21.66
C LEU A 248 128.57 -49.73 -21.56
N LYS A 249 127.47 -50.42 -21.88
CA LYS A 249 127.41 -51.89 -21.92
C LYS A 249 128.39 -52.47 -22.95
N GLN A 250 128.45 -51.88 -24.15
CA GLN A 250 129.39 -52.31 -25.20
C GLN A 250 130.85 -52.06 -24.81
N LYS A 251 131.14 -50.99 -24.06
CA LYS A 251 132.47 -50.69 -23.53
C LYS A 251 132.85 -51.49 -22.27
N GLY A 252 132.07 -52.51 -21.90
CA GLY A 252 132.38 -53.44 -20.81
C GLY A 252 132.15 -52.89 -19.40
N VAL A 253 131.51 -51.72 -19.27
CA VAL A 253 131.15 -51.14 -17.96
C VAL A 253 129.96 -51.92 -17.40
N LYS A 254 130.08 -52.42 -16.16
CA LYS A 254 128.99 -53.17 -15.50
C LYS A 254 127.82 -52.23 -15.21
N VAL A 255 126.77 -52.30 -16.02
CA VAL A 255 125.57 -51.46 -15.90
C VAL A 255 124.38 -52.25 -15.30
N PRO A 256 123.59 -51.65 -14.39
CA PRO A 256 122.42 -52.29 -13.78
C PRO A 256 121.30 -52.62 -14.79
N SER A 257 120.63 -53.77 -14.63
CA SER A 257 119.55 -54.20 -15.53
C SER A 257 118.40 -53.19 -15.60
N LEU A 258 118.04 -52.76 -16.82
CA LEU A 258 117.00 -51.74 -17.06
C LEU A 258 115.56 -52.26 -16.86
N TYR A 259 115.35 -53.56 -16.69
CA TYR A 259 114.01 -54.17 -16.62
C TYR A 259 113.66 -54.78 -15.24
N SER A 260 114.47 -54.57 -14.20
CA SER A 260 114.07 -54.91 -12.82
C SER A 260 113.24 -53.80 -12.22
N ILE A 261 111.95 -53.77 -12.55
CA ILE A 261 110.94 -53.07 -11.75
C ILE A 261 110.20 -54.16 -10.97
N ASP A 262 110.63 -54.39 -9.73
CA ASP A 262 109.78 -55.04 -8.75
C ASP A 262 108.61 -54.10 -8.46
N THR A 263 107.42 -54.57 -8.84
CA THR A 263 106.11 -54.03 -8.48
C THR A 263 105.98 -54.00 -6.96
N SER A 264 106.50 -52.95 -6.33
CA SER A 264 106.20 -52.62 -4.93
C SER A 264 104.94 -51.76 -4.89
N THR A 265 103.81 -52.34 -5.27
CA THR A 265 102.48 -51.82 -4.90
C THR A 265 102.28 -52.07 -3.41
N SER A 266 102.72 -51.12 -2.57
CA SER A 266 102.26 -51.04 -1.19
C SER A 266 100.86 -50.44 -1.18
N SER A 267 99.85 -51.30 -1.23
CA SER A 267 98.47 -50.97 -0.93
C SER A 267 98.29 -50.81 0.59
N PRO A 268 97.75 -49.68 1.10
CA PRO A 268 97.27 -49.62 2.46
C PRO A 268 95.84 -50.15 2.52
N THR A 269 95.70 -51.34 3.09
CA THR A 269 94.43 -51.85 3.63
C THR A 269 94.10 -51.14 4.95
N SER A 270 92.98 -50.42 4.98
CA SER A 270 92.20 -50.17 6.22
C SER A 270 90.75 -49.95 5.78
N ALA A 271 89.88 -50.94 5.94
CA ALA A 271 89.16 -51.33 7.14
C ALA A 271 88.04 -50.34 7.56
N LYS A 272 86.81 -50.90 7.56
CA LYS A 272 85.67 -50.64 8.46
C LYS A 272 84.65 -49.56 8.04
N GLY A 273 83.40 -49.99 7.82
CA GLY A 273 82.28 -49.04 7.69
C GLY A 273 80.92 -49.57 7.26
N ARG A 274 80.47 -50.73 7.77
CA ARG A 274 79.09 -51.21 7.62
C ARG A 274 78.11 -50.33 8.43
N ARG A 275 77.20 -49.62 7.78
CA ARG A 275 75.88 -49.14 8.30
C ARG A 275 74.88 -49.19 7.13
N LYS A 276 73.95 -50.16 7.07
CA LYS A 276 72.52 -50.06 7.51
C LYS A 276 71.98 -48.63 7.31
N SER A 277 71.02 -48.33 6.43
CA SER A 277 69.68 -48.94 6.23
C SER A 277 68.96 -48.35 4.99
N PRO A 278 67.92 -49.02 4.46
CA PRO A 278 66.77 -48.30 3.90
C PRO A 278 65.46 -48.84 4.50
N THR A 279 64.76 -48.04 5.31
CA THR A 279 63.30 -48.14 5.52
C THR A 279 62.79 -46.96 6.36
N ARG A 280 62.22 -45.95 5.69
CA ARG A 280 60.86 -45.41 5.86
C ARG A 280 60.76 -44.03 5.22
#